data_AF-A0A3N4VJ38-F1
#
_entry.id   AF-A0A3N4VJ38-F1
#
_cell.length_a   1.000
_cell.length_b   1.000
_cell.length_c   1.000
_cell.angle_alpha   90.00
_cell.angle_beta   90.00
_cell.angle_gamma   90.00
#
_symmetry.space_group_name_H-M   'P 1'
#
loop_
_entity.id
_entity.type
_entity.pdbx_description
1 polymer ?
#
loop_
_entity_poly.entity_id
_entity_poly.type
_entity_poly.pdbx_seq_one_letter_code
_entity_poly.pdbx_strand_id
1 'polypeptide(L)'
;MAILALMLSACIKSTSAMGGNARKDAGGRVTLLDTPQMRADAADSYDRTIEMEKRGHVLSDGMTWNDRWINTIRAIRGNTENPEWYVQYIIRKRREAGLPELTGLDDPEP
;
A
#
# COMPACT_ATOMS: atom_id res chain seq x y z
N MET A 1 -30.01 -16.94 -51.02
CA MET A 1 -28.70 -16.29 -50.96
C MET A 1 -28.62 -15.52 -49.66
N ALA A 2 -27.67 -15.89 -48.80
CA ALA A 2 -27.48 -15.35 -47.46
C ALA A 2 -26.50 -14.17 -47.48
N ILE A 3 -26.77 -13.10 -46.74
CA ILE A 3 -25.71 -12.22 -46.20
C ILE A 3 -26.06 -11.89 -44.75
N LEU A 4 -25.34 -12.59 -43.88
CA LEU A 4 -25.16 -12.36 -42.46
C LEU A 4 -24.14 -11.21 -42.30
N ALA A 5 -24.46 -10.14 -41.59
CA ALA A 5 -23.52 -9.05 -41.33
C ALA A 5 -23.44 -8.74 -39.83
N LEU A 6 -22.42 -9.37 -39.24
CA LEU A 6 -21.66 -9.08 -38.03
C LEU A 6 -22.18 -7.99 -37.06
N MET A 7 -22.51 -8.46 -35.86
CA MET A 7 -22.41 -7.73 -34.61
C MET A 7 -20.96 -7.27 -34.38
N LEU A 8 -20.70 -5.96 -34.39
CA LEU A 8 -19.47 -5.39 -33.85
C LEU A 8 -19.78 -4.75 -32.50
N SER A 9 -19.72 -5.60 -31.47
CA SER A 9 -19.54 -5.18 -30.09
C SER A 9 -18.21 -4.48 -29.93
N ALA A 10 -18.25 -3.18 -29.66
CA ALA A 10 -17.12 -2.46 -29.09
C ALA A 10 -17.51 -1.97 -27.70
N CYS A 11 -17.39 -2.86 -26.70
CA CYS A 11 -17.26 -2.43 -25.31
C CYS A 11 -15.93 -1.68 -25.20
N ILE A 12 -15.98 -0.35 -25.27
CA ILE A 12 -14.84 0.52 -24.99
C ILE A 12 -14.54 0.39 -23.49
N LYS A 13 -13.75 -0.61 -23.11
CA LYS A 13 -13.04 -0.62 -21.83
C LYS A 13 -11.90 0.38 -21.96
N SER A 14 -12.22 1.67 -21.81
CA SER A 14 -11.20 2.69 -21.58
C SER A 14 -10.64 2.45 -20.19
N THR A 15 -9.54 1.70 -20.15
CA THR A 15 -8.67 1.60 -18.98
C THR A 15 -8.16 3.00 -18.68
N SER A 16 -8.66 3.61 -17.61
CA SER A 16 -8.01 4.78 -17.03
C SER A 16 -6.54 4.42 -16.79
N ALA A 17 -5.65 5.08 -17.51
CA ALA A 17 -4.23 5.05 -17.23
C ALA A 17 -4.04 5.57 -15.80
N MET A 18 -3.87 4.64 -14.85
CA MET A 18 -3.51 4.95 -13.48
C MET A 18 -2.09 5.54 -13.55
N GLY A 19 -1.97 6.83 -13.27
CA GLY A 19 -0.77 7.61 -13.52
C GLY A 19 0.50 6.99 -12.90
N GLY A 20 1.50 6.76 -13.75
CA GLY A 20 2.95 6.83 -13.52
C GLY A 20 3.65 6.01 -12.42
N ASN A 21 2.97 5.61 -11.35
CA ASN A 21 3.61 5.14 -10.11
C ASN A 21 3.23 3.70 -9.73
N ALA A 22 2.56 2.98 -10.63
CA ALA A 22 2.23 1.57 -10.45
C ALA A 22 2.40 0.83 -11.78
N ARG A 23 2.91 -0.40 -11.70
CA ARG A 23 3.00 -1.34 -12.81
C ARG A 23 2.01 -2.47 -12.59
N LYS A 24 1.27 -2.83 -13.63
CA LYS A 24 0.45 -4.05 -13.65
C LYS A 24 1.19 -5.15 -14.40
N ASP A 25 1.34 -6.32 -13.81
CA ASP A 25 1.96 -7.48 -14.46
C ASP A 25 0.97 -8.24 -15.35
N ALA A 26 1.47 -9.27 -16.06
CA ALA A 26 0.66 -10.09 -16.97
C ALA A 26 -0.44 -10.88 -16.25
N GLY A 27 -0.26 -11.20 -14.96
CA GLY A 27 -1.28 -11.84 -14.11
C GLY A 27 -2.31 -10.87 -13.54
N GLY A 28 -2.13 -9.57 -13.80
CA GLY A 28 -3.00 -8.51 -13.34
C GLY A 28 -2.73 -8.00 -11.94
N ARG A 29 -1.64 -8.42 -11.30
CA ARG A 29 -1.18 -7.88 -10.02
C ARG A 29 -0.62 -6.47 -10.25
N VAL A 30 -0.94 -5.57 -9.32
CA VAL A 30 -0.45 -4.18 -9.33
C VAL A 30 0.67 -4.05 -8.31
N THR A 31 1.82 -3.53 -8.75
CA THR A 31 2.99 -3.24 -7.92
C THR A 31 3.28 -1.74 -8.00
N LEU A 32 3.36 -1.09 -6.85
CA LEU A 32 3.81 0.29 -6.69
C LEU A 32 5.30 0.39 -7.00
N LEU A 33 5.65 1.34 -7.87
CA LEU A 33 7.03 1.59 -8.25
C LEU A 33 7.77 2.35 -7.15
N ASP A 34 9.02 1.98 -6.93
CA ASP A 34 9.85 2.62 -5.92
C ASP A 34 10.55 3.87 -6.51
N THR A 35 9.87 5.02 -6.44
CA THR A 35 10.41 6.31 -6.89
C THR A 35 10.71 7.24 -5.71
N PRO A 36 11.66 8.19 -5.83
CA PRO A 36 11.93 9.17 -4.78
C PRO A 36 10.68 9.95 -4.33
N GLN A 37 9.81 10.34 -5.28
CA GLN A 37 8.56 11.02 -4.94
C GLN A 37 7.63 10.10 -4.14
N MET A 38 7.50 8.82 -4.54
CA MET A 38 6.66 7.88 -3.82
C MET A 38 7.16 7.61 -2.40
N ARG A 39 8.48 7.57 -2.21
CA ARG A 39 9.08 7.47 -0.87
C ARG A 39 8.78 8.71 -0.02
N ALA A 40 8.86 9.91 -0.60
CA ALA A 40 8.54 11.16 0.10
C ALA A 40 7.06 11.22 0.52
N ASP A 41 6.14 10.93 -0.40
CA ASP A 41 4.70 10.93 -0.12
C ASP A 41 4.34 9.90 0.96
N ALA A 42 4.95 8.70 0.88
CA ALA A 42 4.75 7.67 1.89
C ALA A 42 5.31 8.07 3.25
N ALA A 43 6.52 8.64 3.29
CA ALA A 43 7.14 9.15 4.50
C ALA A 43 6.26 10.20 5.19
N ASP A 44 5.74 11.19 4.45
CA ASP A 44 4.84 12.22 4.98
C ASP A 44 3.52 11.63 5.51
N SER A 45 3.01 10.57 4.87
CA SER A 45 1.83 9.85 5.35
C SER A 45 2.11 9.07 6.65
N TYR A 46 3.26 8.39 6.72
CA TYR A 46 3.64 7.63 7.91
C TYR A 46 3.94 8.55 9.09
N ASP A 47 4.65 9.65 8.87
CA ASP A 47 4.96 10.64 9.92
C ASP A 47 3.69 11.21 10.53
N ARG A 48 2.70 11.58 9.72
CA ARG A 48 1.38 12.02 10.21
C ARG A 48 0.67 10.93 11.01
N THR A 49 0.78 9.68 10.57
CA THR A 49 0.15 8.54 11.24
C THR A 49 0.80 8.23 12.58
N ILE A 50 2.13 8.24 12.64
CA ILE A 50 2.94 8.09 13.87
C ILE A 50 2.61 9.21 14.86
N GLU A 51 2.45 10.44 14.39
CA GLU A 51 2.06 11.56 15.23
C GLU A 51 0.67 11.41 15.84
N MET A 52 -0.29 10.78 15.12
CA MET A 52 -1.60 10.46 15.67
C MET A 52 -1.50 9.42 16.80
N GLU A 53 -0.76 8.34 16.59
CA GLU A 53 -0.52 7.33 17.61
C GLU A 53 0.15 7.90 18.85
N LYS A 54 1.19 8.70 18.65
CA LYS A 54 1.94 9.35 19.74
C LYS A 54 1.06 10.25 20.61
N ARG A 55 0.03 10.87 20.03
CA ARG A 55 -0.96 11.68 20.76
C ARG A 55 -2.01 10.84 21.49
N GLY A 56 -1.91 9.51 21.44
CA GLY A 56 -2.89 8.61 22.05
C GLY A 56 -4.21 8.56 21.31
N HIS A 57 -4.25 8.92 20.01
CA HIS A 57 -5.46 8.80 19.21
C HIS A 57 -5.94 7.35 19.18
N VAL A 58 -7.24 7.13 19.30
CA VAL A 58 -7.86 5.79 19.23
C VAL A 58 -8.45 5.61 17.84
N LEU A 59 -8.13 4.49 17.19
CA LEU A 59 -8.65 4.17 15.87
C LEU A 59 -10.17 3.92 15.93
N SER A 60 -10.92 4.49 14.98
CA SER A 60 -12.38 4.43 14.97
C SER A 60 -12.97 3.06 14.61
N ASP A 61 -12.16 2.19 14.01
CA ASP A 61 -12.52 0.84 13.60
C ASP A 61 -12.27 -0.22 14.67
N GLY A 62 -11.81 0.19 15.86
CA GLY A 62 -11.53 -0.71 16.99
C GLY A 62 -10.22 -1.50 16.87
N MET A 63 -9.41 -1.26 15.83
CA MET A 63 -8.07 -1.85 15.74
C MET A 63 -7.11 -1.25 16.76
N THR A 64 -6.08 -2.02 17.15
CA THR A 64 -4.94 -1.44 17.85
C THR A 64 -3.97 -0.80 16.86
N TRP A 65 -3.11 0.09 17.35
CA TRP A 65 -2.02 0.64 16.53
C TRP A 65 -1.07 -0.45 16.04
N ASN A 66 -0.79 -1.48 16.86
CA ASN A 66 0.03 -2.61 16.41
C ASN A 66 -0.59 -3.26 15.17
N ASP A 67 -1.88 -3.60 15.22
CA ASP A 67 -2.58 -4.24 14.09
C ASP A 67 -2.56 -3.36 12.84
N ARG A 68 -2.78 -2.05 13.01
CA ARG A 68 -2.73 -1.07 11.92
C ARG A 68 -1.38 -1.07 11.21
N TRP A 69 -0.28 -1.09 11.97
CA TRP A 69 1.06 -1.08 11.40
C TRP A 69 1.46 -2.43 10.81
N ILE A 70 1.10 -3.55 11.44
CA ILE A 70 1.31 -4.89 10.88
C ILE A 70 0.60 -5.01 9.52
N ASN A 71 -0.67 -4.60 9.43
CA ASN A 71 -1.42 -4.64 8.18
C ASN A 71 -0.81 -3.73 7.11
N THR A 72 -0.33 -2.54 7.50
CA THR A 72 0.36 -1.61 6.59
C THR A 72 1.65 -2.23 6.06
N ILE A 73 2.48 -2.82 6.92
CA ILE A 73 3.75 -3.46 6.55
C ILE A 73 3.52 -4.67 5.63
N ARG A 74 2.49 -5.48 5.91
CA ARG A 74 2.09 -6.59 5.03
C ARG A 74 1.68 -6.08 3.64
N ALA A 75 0.86 -5.04 3.59
CA ALA A 75 0.45 -4.43 2.32
C ALA A 75 1.64 -3.88 1.52
N ILE A 76 2.61 -3.25 2.19
CA ILE A 76 3.85 -2.77 1.58
C ILE A 76 4.66 -3.94 1.00
N ARG A 77 4.92 -4.99 1.79
CA ARG A 77 5.66 -6.19 1.36
C ARG A 77 4.98 -6.89 0.17
N GLY A 78 3.65 -6.87 0.13
CA GLY A 78 2.86 -7.46 -0.95
C GLY A 78 2.80 -6.62 -2.22
N ASN A 79 2.87 -5.28 -2.15
CA ASN A 79 2.47 -4.44 -3.28
C ASN A 79 3.51 -3.42 -3.73
N THR A 80 4.73 -3.43 -3.21
CA THR A 80 5.76 -2.42 -3.53
C THR A 80 7.04 -3.07 -4.04
N GLU A 81 7.71 -2.44 -5.01
CA GLU A 81 8.94 -2.96 -5.62
C GLU A 81 10.12 -3.09 -4.63
N ASN A 82 10.25 -2.13 -3.70
CA ASN A 82 11.28 -2.13 -2.65
C ASN A 82 10.65 -1.93 -1.28
N PRO A 83 10.01 -2.97 -0.73
CA PRO A 83 9.21 -2.82 0.47
C PRO A 83 10.04 -2.49 1.72
N GLU A 84 11.27 -3.01 1.81
CA GLU A 84 12.10 -2.90 3.00
C GLU A 84 12.49 -1.46 3.34
N TRP A 85 12.66 -0.59 2.33
CA TRP A 85 12.91 0.83 2.61
C TRP A 85 11.76 1.44 3.44
N TYR A 86 10.52 1.17 3.06
CA TYR A 86 9.33 1.71 3.74
C TYR A 86 9.14 1.08 5.12
N VAL A 87 9.35 -0.23 5.24
CA VAL A 87 9.26 -0.95 6.52
C VAL A 87 10.28 -0.40 7.52
N GLN A 88 11.54 -0.28 7.10
CA GLN A 88 12.60 0.29 7.95
C GLN A 88 12.34 1.75 8.30
N TYR A 89 11.77 2.53 7.39
CA TYR A 89 11.36 3.91 7.68
C TYR A 89 10.35 3.96 8.83
N ILE A 90 9.28 3.15 8.76
CA ILE A 90 8.25 3.09 9.80
C ILE A 90 8.86 2.69 11.15
N ILE A 91 9.63 1.59 11.19
CA ILE A 91 10.23 1.07 12.43
C ILE A 91 11.16 2.12 13.06
N ARG A 92 12.05 2.71 12.27
CA ARG A 92 12.98 3.74 12.74
C ARG A 92 12.23 4.94 13.32
N LYS A 93 11.24 5.47 12.60
CA LYS A 93 10.53 6.69 13.01
C LYS A 93 9.63 6.44 14.23
N ARG A 94 9.05 5.26 14.36
CA ARG A 94 8.37 4.84 15.60
C ARG A 94 9.32 4.79 16.79
N ARG A 95 10.51 4.20 16.62
CA ARG A 95 11.53 4.15 17.67
C ARG A 95 12.01 5.55 18.07
N GLU A 96 12.26 6.43 17.11
CA GLU A 96 12.60 7.84 17.35
C GLU A 96 11.49 8.59 18.10
N ALA A 97 10.23 8.24 17.87
CA ALA A 97 9.08 8.80 18.57
C ALA A 97 8.88 8.21 20.00
N GLY A 98 9.68 7.21 20.40
CA GLY A 98 9.54 6.52 21.69
C GLY A 98 8.31 5.61 21.77
N LEU A 99 7.75 5.20 20.62
CA LEU A 99 6.61 4.30 20.57
C LEU A 99 7.03 2.84 20.83
N PRO A 100 6.11 2.00 21.35
CA PRO A 100 6.38 0.57 21.50
C PRO A 100 6.80 -0.10 20.18
N GLU A 101 7.73 -1.05 20.29
CA GLU A 101 8.14 -1.90 19.18
C GLU A 101 6.96 -2.75 18.68
N LEU A 102 6.91 -2.98 17.37
CA LEU A 102 5.85 -3.77 16.75
C LEU A 102 6.03 -5.26 17.09
N THR A 103 4.92 -5.92 17.43
CA THR A 103 4.89 -7.36 17.73
C THR A 103 4.15 -8.10 16.61
N GLY A 104 4.67 -9.26 16.20
CA GLY A 104 4.07 -10.11 15.16
C GLY A 104 4.42 -9.75 13.71
N LEU A 105 5.56 -9.08 13.49
CA LEU A 105 6.02 -8.69 12.14
C LEU A 105 6.33 -9.88 11.21
N ASP A 106 6.70 -11.01 11.80
CA ASP A 106 7.15 -12.22 11.08
C ASP A 106 6.20 -13.41 11.30
N ASP A 107 5.08 -13.19 11.99
CA ASP A 107 4.09 -14.24 12.21
C ASP A 107 3.37 -14.56 10.89
N PRO A 108 3.19 -15.86 10.56
CA PRO A 108 2.38 -16.26 9.42
C PRO A 108 0.94 -15.77 9.57
N GLU A 109 0.26 -15.48 8.46
CA GLU A 109 -1.17 -15.12 8.52
C GLU A 109 -1.98 -16.24 9.19
N PRO A 110 -2.96 -15.91 10.05
CA PRO A 110 -3.88 -16.90 10.61
C PRO A 110 -4.79 -17.51 9.55
#